data_AF-A0A395W898-F1
#
_entry.id   AF-A0A395W898-F1
#
_cell.length_a   1.000
_cell.length_b   1.000
_cell.length_c   1.000
_cell.angle_alpha   90.00
_cell.angle_beta   90.00
_cell.angle_gamma   90.00
#
_symmetry.space_group_name_H-M   'P 1'
#
loop_
_entity.id
_entity.type
_entity.pdbx_description
1 polymer ?
#
loop_
_entity_poly.entity_id
_entity_poly.type
_entity_poly.pdbx_seq_one_letter_code
_entity_poly.pdbx_strand_id
1 'polypeptide(L)'
;MASILMVAGEGLPFIKTGGLADVIGSLPQALTERGHEVKVVMPLYKKISDKYYNELHFDCEYSVSINYHEVPVRVFSKVVDNVCFFFIQHQGYFERDSLYGYQDDGERFGYFQKAVIEMLNQLNYWPNIIHCHDWHTGMIPCMVKETHDADPRYRAIRFVYTIHNMAYQGNFGPEMLDSCLGLPYYLLDNGNVRFDGGISFMKSGILYADKVTTVSPTYAQEILSPQYGEHLEAVLNMRKYDLWGIVNGIDIQLWNPSTDPEIPYHFDKVNITAQKKKAKMALQEELGLEKNPDVMMVGVVSRLTWQKGFYLLMEQLDALCAAPIQLVILGSGESQIENKFRELEDGNKGKICFYYGYNESLAHRIYAASDLFLMPSLFEPCGISQLCSMRYGTLPLVRETGGLKDTVDAYNEYEKSGNGFSFENYDSNELIHTLYYACDVYYNRKEDWEMLQRNALNTDVSWQQSAKTYSLLYDELVD
;
A
#
# COMPACT_ATOMS: atom_id res chain seq x y z
N MET A 1 15.68 16.81 -13.27
CA MET A 1 16.39 15.93 -12.29
C MET A 1 16.41 16.62 -10.96
N ALA A 2 15.83 15.98 -9.93
CA ALA A 2 15.60 16.57 -8.62
C ALA A 2 16.23 15.72 -7.53
N SER A 3 16.69 16.36 -6.45
CA SER A 3 16.97 15.69 -5.17
C SER A 3 15.68 15.62 -4.34
N ILE A 4 15.34 14.41 -3.91
CA ILE A 4 14.06 14.08 -3.28
C ILE A 4 14.34 13.41 -1.94
N LEU A 5 13.72 13.94 -0.89
CA LEU A 5 13.66 13.29 0.42
C LEU A 5 12.25 12.74 0.62
N MET A 6 12.11 11.42 0.52
CA MET A 6 10.87 10.74 0.91
C MET A 6 10.84 10.55 2.41
N VAL A 7 9.71 10.89 3.05
CA VAL A 7 9.53 10.73 4.49
C VAL A 7 8.31 9.85 4.71
N ALA A 8 8.48 8.75 5.45
CA ALA A 8 7.44 7.76 5.64
C ALA A 8 7.51 7.09 7.01
N GLY A 9 6.36 6.58 7.48
CA GLY A 9 6.27 5.81 8.72
C GLY A 9 6.71 4.34 8.58
N GLU A 10 6.87 3.81 7.38
CA GLU A 10 7.28 2.43 7.12
C GLU A 10 7.88 2.27 5.72
N GLY A 11 8.52 1.12 5.43
CA GLY A 11 9.33 0.93 4.24
C GLY A 11 10.09 -0.40 4.25
N LEU A 12 9.92 -1.20 3.20
CA LEU A 12 10.76 -2.38 2.96
C LEU A 12 12.20 -1.97 2.58
N PRO A 13 13.21 -2.82 2.87
CA PRO A 13 13.15 -4.13 3.51
C PRO A 13 13.16 -4.08 5.05
N PHE A 14 12.93 -2.91 5.65
CA PHE A 14 13.13 -2.70 7.08
C PHE A 14 11.90 -3.04 7.91
N ILE A 15 10.73 -2.53 7.53
CA ILE A 15 9.49 -2.71 8.29
C ILE A 15 8.26 -2.56 7.41
N LYS A 16 7.21 -3.34 7.69
CA LYS A 16 5.95 -3.33 6.92
C LYS A 16 4.74 -3.59 7.82
N THR A 17 3.71 -2.77 7.67
CA THR A 17 2.34 -3.01 8.18
C THR A 17 1.31 -2.96 7.06
N GLY A 18 1.54 -2.16 6.01
CA GLY A 18 0.62 -2.03 4.88
C GLY A 18 1.33 -1.78 3.55
N GLY A 19 0.56 -1.27 2.57
CA GLY A 19 1.05 -1.03 1.22
C GLY A 19 1.99 0.16 1.10
N LEU A 20 1.99 1.10 2.06
CA LEU A 20 2.95 2.20 2.11
C LEU A 20 4.38 1.65 2.14
N ALA A 21 4.64 0.61 2.93
CA ALA A 21 5.96 0.00 3.00
C ALA A 21 6.44 -0.58 1.65
N ASP A 22 5.54 -1.12 0.84
CA ASP A 22 5.85 -1.64 -0.49
C ASP A 22 6.23 -0.49 -1.45
N VAL A 23 5.52 0.63 -1.39
CA VAL A 23 5.85 1.84 -2.17
C VAL A 23 7.24 2.35 -1.82
N ILE A 24 7.52 2.55 -0.53
CA ILE A 24 8.83 3.03 -0.07
C ILE A 24 9.94 2.01 -0.35
N GLY A 25 9.61 0.72 -0.41
CA GLY A 25 10.59 -0.33 -0.71
C GLY A 25 11.08 -0.36 -2.16
N SER A 26 10.37 0.28 -3.10
CA SER A 26 10.64 0.07 -4.54
C SER A 26 10.51 1.32 -5.42
N LEU A 27 9.64 2.28 -5.09
CA LEU A 27 9.56 3.56 -5.81
C LEU A 27 10.87 4.38 -5.74
N PRO A 28 11.57 4.49 -4.59
CA PRO A 28 12.83 5.26 -4.53
C PRO A 28 13.90 4.75 -5.50
N GLN A 29 14.04 3.43 -5.63
CA GLN A 29 14.98 2.82 -6.56
C GLN A 29 14.56 3.10 -8.00
N ALA A 30 13.29 2.93 -8.34
CA ALA A 30 12.78 3.21 -9.69
C ALA A 30 12.99 4.67 -10.11
N LEU A 31 12.86 5.62 -9.17
CA LEU A 31 13.17 7.04 -9.42
C LEU A 31 14.68 7.30 -9.55
N THR A 32 15.50 6.59 -8.78
CA THR A 32 16.96 6.65 -8.89
C THR A 32 17.45 6.15 -10.25
N GLU A 33 16.87 5.07 -10.76
CA GLU A 33 17.13 4.56 -12.12
C GLU A 33 16.76 5.56 -13.22
N ARG A 34 15.85 6.50 -12.92
CA ARG A 34 15.47 7.60 -13.81
C ARG A 34 16.33 8.85 -13.65
N GLY A 35 17.33 8.82 -12.77
CA GLY A 35 18.34 9.88 -12.60
C GLY A 35 18.04 10.89 -11.48
N HIS A 36 17.01 10.68 -10.66
CA HIS A 36 16.79 11.49 -9.47
C HIS A 36 17.72 11.06 -8.33
N GLU A 37 18.11 11.99 -7.46
CA GLU A 37 18.78 11.64 -6.19
C GLU A 37 17.69 11.40 -5.14
N VAL A 38 17.46 10.16 -4.74
CA VAL A 38 16.41 9.83 -3.78
C VAL A 38 17.00 9.32 -2.47
N LYS A 39 16.53 9.91 -1.36
CA LYS A 39 16.80 9.44 0.01
C LYS A 39 15.49 9.25 0.74
N VAL A 40 15.49 8.36 1.72
CA VAL A 40 14.30 8.04 2.52
C VAL A 40 14.61 8.32 3.99
N VAL A 41 13.66 8.89 4.72
CA VAL A 41 13.73 9.01 6.18
C VAL A 41 12.55 8.29 6.81
N MET A 42 12.83 7.47 7.82
CA MET A 42 11.81 6.75 8.58
C MET A 42 12.20 6.59 10.06
N PRO A 43 11.28 6.21 10.96
CA PRO A 43 11.64 5.93 12.34
C PRO A 43 12.50 4.67 12.48
N LEU A 44 13.46 4.67 13.42
CA LEU A 44 14.21 3.46 13.78
C LEU A 44 13.41 2.63 14.78
N TYR A 45 12.52 1.78 14.28
CA TYR A 45 11.75 0.88 15.14
C TYR A 45 12.62 -0.21 15.78
N LYS A 46 12.19 -0.71 16.94
CA LYS A 46 12.84 -1.82 17.67
C LYS A 46 13.22 -2.99 16.74
N LYS A 47 12.25 -3.47 15.94
CA LYS A 47 12.46 -4.58 14.99
C LYS A 47 13.53 -4.30 13.93
N ILE A 48 13.69 -3.04 13.52
CA ILE A 48 14.76 -2.63 12.59
C ILE A 48 16.09 -2.66 13.33
N SER A 49 16.15 -2.08 14.53
CA SER A 49 17.35 -2.08 15.36
C SER A 49 17.81 -3.51 15.67
N ASP A 50 16.93 -4.37 16.15
CA ASP A 50 17.24 -5.76 16.51
C ASP A 50 17.90 -6.54 15.36
N LYS A 51 17.52 -6.25 14.12
CA LYS A 51 18.04 -6.93 12.92
C LYS A 51 19.25 -6.24 12.30
N TYR A 52 19.25 -4.91 12.21
CA TYR A 52 20.18 -4.16 11.35
C TYR A 52 21.13 -3.24 12.10
N TYR A 53 21.04 -3.09 13.43
CA TYR A 53 21.80 -2.06 14.18
C TYR A 53 23.31 -2.03 13.88
N ASN A 54 23.95 -3.19 13.76
CA ASN A 54 25.39 -3.28 13.47
C ASN A 54 25.77 -2.89 12.03
N GLU A 55 24.79 -2.75 11.15
CA GLU A 55 24.96 -2.33 9.76
C GLU A 55 24.60 -0.85 9.54
N LEU A 56 24.12 -0.17 10.60
CA LEU A 56 23.77 1.24 10.54
C LEU A 56 24.99 2.11 10.82
N HIS A 57 25.16 3.15 10.02
CA HIS A 57 26.09 4.24 10.30
C HIS A 57 25.43 5.25 11.23
N PHE A 58 26.16 5.76 12.23
CA PHE A 58 25.67 6.87 13.05
C PHE A 58 26.11 8.19 12.43
N ASP A 59 25.16 9.05 12.06
CA ASP A 59 25.44 10.30 11.35
C ASP A 59 25.59 11.48 12.31
N CYS A 60 24.61 11.70 13.18
CA CYS A 60 24.60 12.84 14.11
C CYS A 60 23.63 12.66 15.29
N GLU A 61 23.76 13.56 16.26
CA GLU A 61 22.85 13.70 17.40
C GLU A 61 22.59 15.18 17.67
N TYR A 62 21.33 15.52 17.95
CA TYR A 62 20.86 16.87 18.28
C TYR A 62 19.60 16.77 19.17
N SER A 63 18.91 17.88 19.44
CA SER A 63 17.66 17.88 20.20
C SER A 63 16.55 18.62 19.46
N VAL A 64 15.31 18.23 19.74
CA VAL A 64 14.11 18.97 19.34
C VAL A 64 13.21 19.16 20.55
N SER A 65 12.52 20.29 20.61
CA SER A 65 11.57 20.56 21.69
C SER A 65 10.27 19.77 21.48
N ILE A 66 9.88 18.91 22.41
CA ILE A 66 8.59 18.21 22.44
C ILE A 66 8.00 18.32 23.82
N ASN A 67 6.75 18.74 23.88
CA ASN A 67 6.04 19.02 25.12
C ASN A 67 6.87 19.93 26.06
N TYR A 68 7.50 20.95 25.48
CA TYR A 68 8.40 21.90 26.16
C TYR A 68 9.65 21.27 26.79
N HIS A 69 10.00 20.05 26.41
CA HIS A 69 11.23 19.36 26.81
C HIS A 69 12.18 19.21 25.62
N GLU A 70 13.48 19.39 25.84
CA GLU A 70 14.49 19.04 24.84
C GLU A 70 14.64 17.51 24.79
N VAL A 71 14.21 16.92 23.67
CA VAL A 71 14.25 15.48 23.44
C VAL A 71 15.40 15.17 22.47
N PRO A 72 16.35 14.28 22.83
CA PRO A 72 17.47 13.95 21.97
C PRO A 72 17.04 13.15 20.75
N VAL A 73 17.62 13.48 19.60
CA VAL A 73 17.45 12.83 18.31
C VAL A 73 18.77 12.22 17.90
N ARG A 74 18.76 10.92 17.57
CA ARG A 74 19.91 10.23 16.98
C ARG A 74 19.56 9.79 15.57
N VAL A 75 20.42 10.14 14.62
CA VAL A 75 20.23 9.83 13.20
C VAL A 75 21.22 8.75 12.81
N PHE A 76 20.69 7.72 12.17
CA PHE A 76 21.48 6.65 11.58
C PHE A 76 21.20 6.55 10.09
N SER A 77 22.10 5.95 9.32
CA SER A 77 21.89 5.71 7.89
C SER A 77 22.36 4.34 7.43
N LYS A 78 21.76 3.88 6.33
CA LYS A 78 22.17 2.69 5.59
C LYS A 78 21.81 2.85 4.11
N VAL A 79 22.71 2.43 3.22
CA VAL A 79 22.44 2.37 1.79
C VAL A 79 21.92 0.98 1.43
N VAL A 80 20.80 0.93 0.69
CA VAL A 80 20.21 -0.29 0.12
C VAL A 80 19.87 0.02 -1.34
N ASP A 81 20.35 -0.80 -2.27
CA ASP A 81 20.07 -0.67 -3.71
C ASP A 81 20.27 0.76 -4.27
N ASN A 82 21.37 1.40 -3.84
CA ASN A 82 21.77 2.78 -4.16
C ASN A 82 20.88 3.90 -3.58
N VAL A 83 19.93 3.56 -2.71
CA VAL A 83 19.09 4.52 -1.98
C VAL A 83 19.60 4.65 -0.56
N CYS A 84 19.83 5.88 -0.10
CA CYS A 84 20.20 6.15 1.29
C CYS A 84 18.95 6.24 2.17
N PHE A 85 18.85 5.36 3.15
CA PHE A 85 17.83 5.40 4.20
C PHE A 85 18.42 6.02 5.46
N PHE A 86 17.76 7.04 5.98
CA PHE A 86 17.99 7.62 7.30
C PHE A 86 16.95 7.10 8.29
N PHE A 87 17.38 6.89 9.52
CA PHE A 87 16.57 6.39 10.61
C PHE A 87 16.64 7.32 11.80
N ILE A 88 15.47 7.79 12.24
CA ILE A 88 15.32 8.62 13.44
C ILE A 88 15.10 7.71 14.65
N GLN A 89 16.09 7.62 15.54
CA GLN A 89 16.06 6.78 16.73
C GLN A 89 15.56 7.55 17.95
N HIS A 90 14.73 6.87 18.75
CA HIS A 90 14.35 7.33 20.09
C HIS A 90 13.91 6.14 20.96
N GLN A 91 14.58 5.93 22.09
CA GLN A 91 14.37 4.77 22.99
C GLN A 91 12.97 4.75 23.63
N GLY A 92 12.26 5.88 23.68
CA GLY A 92 10.89 5.95 24.21
C GLY A 92 9.78 5.85 23.16
N TYR A 93 10.03 6.31 21.93
CA TYR A 93 8.99 6.46 20.92
C TYR A 93 8.99 5.31 19.91
N PHE A 94 10.16 4.83 19.45
CA PHE A 94 10.23 3.85 18.35
C PHE A 94 10.75 2.49 18.79
N GLU A 95 11.33 2.39 19.99
CA GLU A 95 11.74 1.11 20.59
C GLU A 95 10.54 0.35 21.22
N ARG A 96 9.50 0.11 20.42
CA ARG A 96 8.25 -0.55 20.84
C ARG A 96 7.91 -1.73 19.93
N ASP A 97 7.02 -2.60 20.40
CA ASP A 97 6.68 -3.85 19.70
C ASP A 97 5.75 -3.63 18.49
N SER A 98 4.86 -2.64 18.57
CA SER A 98 3.96 -2.22 17.50
C SER A 98 4.41 -0.89 16.90
N LEU A 99 4.00 -0.62 15.66
CA LEU A 99 4.33 0.64 14.98
C LEU A 99 3.37 1.77 15.37
N TYR A 100 2.07 1.47 15.42
CA TYR A 100 0.97 2.42 15.65
C TYR A 100 -0.03 1.89 16.68
N GLY A 101 -0.99 2.72 17.05
CA GLY A 101 -2.09 2.41 17.98
C GLY A 101 -1.79 2.76 19.43
N TYR A 102 -0.77 3.60 19.68
CA TYR A 102 -0.47 4.07 21.03
C TYR A 102 -1.18 5.39 21.32
N GLN A 103 -1.47 5.64 22.60
CA GLN A 103 -2.15 6.87 23.04
C GLN A 103 -1.34 8.13 22.72
N ASP A 104 -0.01 8.00 22.65
CA ASP A 104 0.94 9.07 22.37
C ASP A 104 1.38 9.14 20.90
N ASP A 105 0.67 8.48 19.97
CA ASP A 105 1.03 8.50 18.54
C ASP A 105 1.15 9.93 17.97
N GLY A 106 0.30 10.85 18.42
CA GLY A 106 0.38 12.26 18.01
C GLY A 106 1.70 12.91 18.43
N GLU A 107 2.16 12.66 19.66
CA GLU A 107 3.45 13.15 20.16
C GLU A 107 4.63 12.47 19.45
N ARG A 108 4.58 11.14 19.29
CA ARG A 108 5.63 10.34 18.61
C ARG A 108 5.89 10.81 17.19
N PHE A 109 4.82 11.02 16.41
CA PHE A 109 4.94 11.50 15.04
C PHE A 109 5.12 13.02 14.95
N GLY A 110 4.71 13.80 15.96
CA GLY A 110 5.15 15.19 16.11
C GLY A 110 6.67 15.29 16.27
N TYR A 111 7.24 14.48 17.17
CA TYR A 111 8.68 14.33 17.35
C TYR A 111 9.39 13.92 16.05
N PHE A 112 8.89 12.88 15.39
CA PHE A 112 9.49 12.39 14.13
C PHE A 112 9.60 13.50 13.10
N GLN A 113 8.51 14.22 12.85
CA GLN A 113 8.47 15.26 11.83
C GLN A 113 9.40 16.44 12.17
N LYS A 114 9.46 16.87 13.44
CA LYS A 114 10.41 17.90 13.87
C LYS A 114 11.86 17.44 13.77
N ALA A 115 12.13 16.18 14.13
CA ALA A 115 13.43 15.57 13.95
C ALA A 115 13.85 15.60 12.47
N VAL A 116 12.98 15.19 11.54
CA VAL A 116 13.29 15.23 10.09
C VAL A 116 13.59 16.64 9.59
N ILE A 117 12.83 17.65 10.02
CA ILE A 117 13.05 19.05 9.61
C ILE A 117 14.44 19.52 10.08
N GLU A 118 14.77 19.35 11.37
CA GLU A 118 16.06 19.78 11.91
C GLU A 118 17.24 18.95 11.34
N MET A 119 17.01 17.68 10.99
CA MET A 119 18.00 16.80 10.35
C MET A 119 18.61 17.45 9.10
N LEU A 120 17.81 18.17 8.30
CA LEU A 120 18.28 18.86 7.09
C LEU A 120 19.42 19.82 7.39
N ASN A 121 19.28 20.60 8.46
CA ASN A 121 20.29 21.55 8.89
C ASN A 121 21.53 20.85 9.47
N GLN A 122 21.31 19.82 10.31
CA GLN A 122 22.40 19.10 10.98
C GLN A 122 23.28 18.31 10.01
N LEU A 123 22.69 17.77 8.94
CA LEU A 123 23.42 17.06 7.88
C LEU A 123 23.86 17.99 6.74
N ASN A 124 23.49 19.28 6.79
CA ASN A 124 23.63 20.23 5.69
C ASN A 124 23.11 19.65 4.35
N TYR A 125 21.94 19.02 4.40
CA TYR A 125 21.29 18.37 3.28
C TYR A 125 19.99 19.12 2.93
N TRP A 126 19.92 19.63 1.70
CA TRP A 126 18.83 20.49 1.23
C TRP A 126 18.22 19.91 -0.04
N PRO A 127 17.19 19.05 0.07
CA PRO A 127 16.53 18.47 -1.09
C PRO A 127 15.73 19.53 -1.86
N ASN A 128 15.54 19.34 -3.16
CA ASN A 128 14.59 20.16 -3.93
C ASN A 128 13.16 19.88 -3.47
N ILE A 129 12.85 18.61 -3.19
CA ILE A 129 11.51 18.15 -2.84
C ILE A 129 11.55 17.31 -1.56
N ILE A 130 10.62 17.60 -0.64
CA ILE A 130 10.25 16.67 0.43
C ILE A 130 8.93 16.01 0.04
N HIS A 131 8.96 14.70 -0.10
CA HIS A 131 7.79 13.90 -0.43
C HIS A 131 7.29 13.17 0.82
N CYS A 132 6.21 13.70 1.39
CA CYS A 132 5.57 13.22 2.59
C CYS A 132 4.55 12.12 2.26
N HIS A 133 4.58 11.01 3.00
CA HIS A 133 3.61 9.91 2.85
C HIS A 133 2.76 9.73 4.11
N ASP A 134 1.44 9.82 3.92
CA ASP A 134 0.38 9.66 4.94
C ASP A 134 0.50 10.60 6.17
N TRP A 135 -0.47 10.45 7.07
CA TRP A 135 -0.65 11.30 8.25
C TRP A 135 0.60 11.42 9.13
N HIS A 136 1.46 10.39 9.17
CA HIS A 136 2.71 10.37 9.94
C HIS A 136 3.64 11.56 9.61
N THR A 137 3.49 12.14 8.41
CA THR A 137 4.35 13.18 7.86
C THR A 137 3.59 14.42 7.39
N GLY A 138 2.27 14.44 7.61
CA GLY A 138 1.38 15.47 7.07
C GLY A 138 1.59 16.88 7.63
N MET A 139 2.22 17.02 8.80
CA MET A 139 2.54 18.34 9.36
C MET A 139 3.86 18.92 8.85
N ILE A 140 4.73 18.16 8.18
CA ILE A 140 6.02 18.66 7.70
C ILE A 140 5.87 19.90 6.81
N PRO A 141 5.02 19.91 5.75
CA PRO A 141 4.86 21.08 4.89
C PRO A 141 4.39 22.32 5.66
N CYS A 142 3.47 22.13 6.61
CA CYS A 142 2.95 23.19 7.47
C CYS A 142 4.03 23.75 8.40
N MET A 143 4.74 22.89 9.15
CA MET A 143 5.81 23.33 10.04
C MET A 143 6.90 24.10 9.30
N VAL A 144 7.32 23.64 8.11
CA VAL A 144 8.34 24.38 7.35
C VAL A 144 7.81 25.74 6.90
N LYS A 145 6.62 25.80 6.30
CA LYS A 145 6.04 27.05 5.76
C LYS A 145 5.67 28.06 6.85
N GLU A 146 5.28 27.60 8.04
CA GLU A 146 4.82 28.46 9.13
C GLU A 146 5.94 28.94 10.06
N THR A 147 6.99 28.12 10.26
CA THR A 147 8.03 28.43 11.27
C THR A 147 9.44 28.57 10.70
N HIS A 148 9.69 28.17 9.44
CA HIS A 148 11.03 28.19 8.82
C HIS A 148 11.14 29.08 7.57
N ASP A 149 10.09 29.82 7.17
CA ASP A 149 10.06 30.63 5.95
C ASP A 149 11.11 31.76 5.90
N ALA A 150 11.61 32.19 7.07
CA ALA A 150 12.68 33.19 7.17
C ALA A 150 14.02 32.71 6.60
N ASP A 151 14.27 31.39 6.58
CA ASP A 151 15.47 30.81 5.99
C ASP A 151 15.22 30.47 4.51
N PRO A 152 15.97 31.08 3.56
CA PRO A 152 15.77 30.86 2.14
C PRO A 152 15.99 29.42 1.69
N ARG A 153 16.75 28.62 2.46
CA ARG A 153 16.99 27.20 2.16
C ARG A 153 15.72 26.38 2.34
N TYR A 154 15.01 26.58 3.46
CA TYR A 154 13.73 25.94 3.73
C TYR A 154 12.64 26.42 2.78
N ARG A 155 12.60 27.73 2.48
CA ARG A 155 11.62 28.30 1.54
C ARG A 155 11.75 27.77 0.11
N ALA A 156 12.95 27.33 -0.29
CA ALA A 156 13.19 26.76 -1.61
C ALA A 156 12.67 25.33 -1.76
N ILE A 157 12.37 24.64 -0.66
CA ILE A 157 11.89 23.25 -0.67
C ILE A 157 10.45 23.21 -1.18
N ARG A 158 10.18 22.30 -2.12
CA ARG A 158 8.83 21.97 -2.56
C ARG A 158 8.30 20.73 -1.86
N PHE A 159 6.99 20.64 -1.70
CA PHE A 159 6.33 19.58 -0.96
C PHE A 159 5.37 18.78 -1.84
N VAL A 160 5.56 17.47 -1.85
CA VAL A 160 4.59 16.52 -2.39
C VAL A 160 4.00 15.73 -1.23
N TYR A 161 2.68 15.54 -1.19
CA TYR A 161 2.02 14.76 -0.15
C TYR A 161 1.21 13.62 -0.77
N THR A 162 1.55 12.37 -0.46
CA THR A 162 0.81 11.19 -0.94
C THR A 162 -0.12 10.65 0.13
N ILE A 163 -1.37 10.42 -0.28
CA ILE A 163 -2.37 9.70 0.49
C ILE A 163 -2.43 8.25 0.01
N HIS A 164 -2.05 7.30 0.85
CA HIS A 164 -2.19 5.87 0.57
C HIS A 164 -3.50 5.30 1.09
N ASN A 165 -4.05 5.88 2.16
CA ASN A 165 -5.32 5.47 2.74
C ASN A 165 -6.00 6.61 3.50
N MET A 166 -7.19 7.03 3.04
CA MET A 166 -7.97 8.10 3.67
C MET A 166 -8.48 7.79 5.09
N ALA A 167 -8.57 6.51 5.48
CA ALA A 167 -9.14 6.11 6.76
C ALA A 167 -8.28 6.52 7.97
N TYR A 168 -6.97 6.71 7.78
CA TYR A 168 -6.04 7.06 8.86
C TYR A 168 -5.51 8.48 8.67
N GLN A 169 -6.12 9.43 9.37
CA GLN A 169 -5.94 10.87 9.13
C GLN A 169 -5.00 11.55 10.13
N GLY A 170 -4.60 10.85 11.19
CA GLY A 170 -3.82 11.41 12.30
C GLY A 170 -4.60 12.52 13.01
N ASN A 171 -5.76 12.17 13.57
CA ASN A 171 -6.65 13.10 14.25
C ASN A 171 -6.32 13.14 15.75
N PHE A 172 -6.02 14.33 16.25
CA PHE A 172 -5.50 14.53 17.60
C PHE A 172 -6.02 15.83 18.23
N GLY A 173 -5.75 16.02 19.52
CA GLY A 173 -6.19 17.21 20.25
C GLY A 173 -5.47 18.50 19.81
N PRO A 174 -6.14 19.67 19.86
CA PRO A 174 -5.55 20.95 19.47
C PRO A 174 -4.33 21.37 20.29
N GLU A 175 -4.21 20.88 21.53
CA GLU A 175 -3.09 21.16 22.42
C GLU A 175 -1.72 20.79 21.83
N MET A 176 -1.70 19.84 20.89
CA MET A 176 -0.48 19.41 20.22
C MET A 176 0.13 20.45 19.29
N LEU A 177 -0.66 21.44 18.82
CA LEU A 177 -0.14 22.50 17.95
C LEU A 177 1.03 23.19 18.64
N ASP A 178 0.84 23.65 19.87
CA ASP A 178 1.88 24.32 20.64
C ASP A 178 2.85 23.31 21.26
N SER A 179 2.33 22.32 22.01
CA SER A 179 3.18 21.46 22.84
C SER A 179 4.14 20.60 22.03
N CYS A 180 3.68 20.00 20.93
CA CYS A 180 4.47 19.03 20.18
C CYS A 180 4.98 19.60 18.86
N LEU A 181 4.16 20.37 18.14
CA LEU A 181 4.46 20.79 16.77
C LEU A 181 5.15 22.16 16.71
N GLY A 182 5.07 22.97 17.78
CA GLY A 182 5.59 24.34 17.78
C GLY A 182 4.86 25.25 16.79
N LEU A 183 3.57 24.97 16.55
CA LEU A 183 2.69 25.66 15.63
C LEU A 183 1.71 26.56 16.38
N PRO A 184 1.40 27.75 15.86
CA PRO A 184 0.50 28.68 16.52
C PRO A 184 -0.98 28.28 16.37
N TYR A 185 -1.79 28.57 17.39
CA TYR A 185 -3.22 28.23 17.43
C TYR A 185 -4.07 28.90 16.34
N TYR A 186 -3.61 29.98 15.71
CA TYR A 186 -4.37 30.64 14.64
C TYR A 186 -4.65 29.69 13.45
N LEU A 187 -3.84 28.63 13.29
CA LEU A 187 -4.04 27.58 12.29
C LEU A 187 -5.29 26.72 12.57
N LEU A 188 -5.66 26.59 13.84
CA LEU A 188 -6.94 25.99 14.22
C LEU A 188 -8.09 26.93 13.84
N ASP A 189 -7.94 28.22 14.12
CA ASP A 189 -8.97 29.24 13.91
C ASP A 189 -9.27 29.46 12.43
N ASN A 190 -8.23 29.53 11.59
CA ASN A 190 -8.37 29.69 10.14
C ASN A 190 -8.86 28.41 9.44
N GLY A 191 -8.88 27.28 10.15
CA GLY A 191 -9.40 26.01 9.68
C GLY A 191 -8.41 25.14 8.89
N ASN A 192 -7.15 25.54 8.74
CA ASN A 192 -6.16 24.80 7.94
C ASN A 192 -5.81 23.44 8.56
N VAL A 193 -5.78 23.35 9.90
CA VAL A 193 -5.50 22.07 10.59
C VAL A 193 -6.74 21.51 11.28
N ARG A 194 -7.76 22.34 11.55
CA ARG A 194 -8.97 21.96 12.29
C ARG A 194 -9.75 20.85 11.61
N PHE A 195 -10.00 19.76 12.31
CA PHE A 195 -10.78 18.64 11.79
C PHE A 195 -11.41 17.85 12.95
N ASP A 196 -12.69 17.53 12.83
CA ASP A 196 -13.45 16.69 13.78
C ASP A 196 -13.22 16.99 15.27
N GLY A 197 -13.34 18.27 15.66
CA GLY A 197 -13.15 18.71 17.06
C GLY A 197 -11.69 18.83 17.51
N GLY A 198 -10.73 18.45 16.68
CA GLY A 198 -9.29 18.53 16.94
C GLY A 198 -8.52 19.07 15.74
N ILE A 199 -7.36 18.46 15.49
CA ILE A 199 -6.52 18.71 14.31
C ILE A 199 -6.31 17.42 13.52
N SER A 200 -6.10 17.53 12.21
CA SER A 200 -5.74 16.41 11.34
C SER A 200 -4.40 16.67 10.66
N PHE A 201 -3.45 15.74 10.86
CA PHE A 201 -2.15 15.82 10.21
C PHE A 201 -2.28 15.64 8.70
N MET A 202 -3.14 14.72 8.25
CA MET A 202 -3.42 14.51 6.83
C MET A 202 -4.02 15.76 6.18
N LYS A 203 -5.01 16.40 6.82
CA LYS A 203 -5.60 17.64 6.32
C LYS A 203 -4.55 18.73 6.11
N SER A 204 -3.63 18.87 7.07
CA SER A 204 -2.52 19.81 6.96
C SER A 204 -1.63 19.50 5.76
N GLY A 205 -1.27 18.22 5.56
CA GLY A 205 -0.48 17.76 4.42
C GLY A 205 -1.16 18.09 3.08
N ILE A 206 -2.47 17.84 2.99
CA ILE A 206 -3.27 18.16 1.80
C ILE A 206 -3.28 19.66 1.53
N LEU A 207 -3.40 20.52 2.54
CA LEU A 207 -3.53 21.97 2.33
C LEU A 207 -2.19 22.67 2.10
N TYR A 208 -1.10 22.21 2.74
CA TYR A 208 0.20 22.86 2.67
C TYR A 208 1.15 22.29 1.61
N ALA A 209 0.91 21.11 1.06
CA ALA A 209 1.73 20.57 -0.02
C ALA A 209 1.56 21.38 -1.32
N ASP A 210 2.60 21.43 -2.16
CA ASP A 210 2.53 22.06 -3.47
C ASP A 210 1.81 21.15 -4.47
N LYS A 211 2.00 19.83 -4.38
CA LYS A 211 1.21 18.81 -5.09
C LYS A 211 0.73 17.72 -4.13
N VAL A 212 -0.46 17.20 -4.40
CA VAL A 212 -1.05 16.07 -3.66
C VAL A 212 -1.13 14.88 -4.60
N THR A 213 -0.71 13.70 -4.15
CA THR A 213 -0.90 12.48 -4.91
C THR A 213 -1.69 11.45 -4.12
N THR A 214 -2.30 10.53 -4.83
CA THR A 214 -2.84 9.30 -4.28
C THR A 214 -2.56 8.16 -5.24
N VAL A 215 -2.85 6.94 -4.80
CA VAL A 215 -2.27 5.72 -5.35
C VAL A 215 -3.02 5.15 -6.56
N SER A 216 -4.01 5.86 -7.12
CA SER A 216 -4.62 5.52 -8.42
C SER A 216 -5.49 6.67 -9.00
N PRO A 217 -5.62 6.79 -10.33
CA PRO A 217 -6.50 7.76 -11.00
C PRO A 217 -7.97 7.68 -10.60
N THR A 218 -8.55 6.49 -10.56
CA THR A 218 -9.94 6.28 -10.16
C THR A 218 -10.13 6.66 -8.70
N TYR A 219 -9.23 6.22 -7.81
CA TYR A 219 -9.34 6.58 -6.39
C TYR A 219 -9.22 8.09 -6.17
N ALA A 220 -8.36 8.78 -6.94
CA ALA A 220 -8.27 10.24 -6.90
C ALA A 220 -9.59 10.93 -7.23
N GLN A 221 -10.46 10.33 -8.04
CA GLN A 221 -11.82 10.83 -8.29
C GLN A 221 -12.79 10.40 -7.18
N GLU A 222 -12.71 9.14 -6.73
CA GLU A 222 -13.58 8.59 -5.69
C GLU A 222 -13.52 9.40 -4.38
N ILE A 223 -12.31 9.74 -3.91
CA ILE A 223 -12.08 10.48 -2.65
C ILE A 223 -12.58 11.94 -2.69
N LEU A 224 -12.98 12.44 -3.85
CA LEU A 224 -13.66 13.74 -3.98
C LEU A 224 -15.14 13.66 -3.61
N SER A 225 -15.68 12.47 -3.38
CA SER A 225 -17.06 12.25 -2.95
C SER A 225 -17.15 11.98 -1.44
N PRO A 226 -18.29 12.28 -0.79
CA PRO A 226 -18.49 11.98 0.63
C PRO A 226 -18.38 10.48 0.97
N GLN A 227 -18.66 9.60 0.00
CA GLN A 227 -18.65 8.15 0.22
C GLN A 227 -17.25 7.59 0.48
N TYR A 228 -16.21 8.21 -0.08
CA TYR A 228 -14.81 7.74 0.01
C TYR A 228 -13.86 8.77 0.60
N GLY A 229 -14.28 10.03 0.71
CA GLY A 229 -13.44 11.14 1.15
C GLY A 229 -13.25 11.24 2.66
N GLU A 230 -13.89 10.39 3.47
CA GLU A 230 -13.71 10.31 4.93
C GLU A 230 -13.82 11.70 5.62
N HIS A 231 -14.81 12.50 5.21
CA HIS A 231 -15.07 13.89 5.65
C HIS A 231 -14.02 14.94 5.23
N LEU A 232 -13.03 14.55 4.42
CA LEU A 232 -12.03 15.44 3.82
C LEU A 232 -12.34 15.76 2.35
N GLU A 233 -13.44 15.27 1.79
CA GLU A 233 -13.81 15.48 0.38
C GLU A 233 -13.88 16.97 0.02
N ALA A 234 -14.34 17.83 0.92
CA ALA A 234 -14.39 19.28 0.68
C ALA A 234 -12.97 19.87 0.57
N VAL A 235 -12.03 19.41 1.41
CA VAL A 235 -10.63 19.84 1.39
C VAL A 235 -9.94 19.36 0.11
N LEU A 236 -10.16 18.09 -0.26
CA LEU A 236 -9.63 17.52 -1.49
C LEU A 236 -10.19 18.22 -2.74
N ASN A 237 -11.48 18.58 -2.74
CA ASN A 237 -12.08 19.36 -3.83
C ASN A 237 -11.44 20.74 -3.99
N MET A 238 -10.99 21.40 -2.92
CA MET A 238 -10.22 22.65 -3.00
C MET A 238 -8.86 22.44 -3.70
N ARG A 239 -8.28 21.25 -3.56
CA ARG A 239 -6.98 20.86 -4.12
C ARG A 239 -7.07 20.00 -5.37
N LYS A 240 -8.25 19.83 -5.98
CA LYS A 240 -8.49 18.85 -7.05
C LYS A 240 -7.59 19.01 -8.28
N TYR A 241 -7.13 20.23 -8.59
CA TYR A 241 -6.22 20.49 -9.71
C TYR A 241 -4.75 20.20 -9.38
N ASP A 242 -4.44 20.04 -8.10
CA ASP A 242 -3.14 19.58 -7.61
C ASP A 242 -3.15 18.10 -7.20
N LEU A 243 -4.31 17.42 -7.28
CA LEU A 243 -4.48 16.03 -6.90
C LEU A 243 -4.20 15.11 -8.09
N TRP A 244 -3.17 14.28 -7.96
CA TRP A 244 -2.75 13.31 -8.98
C TRP A 244 -3.00 11.89 -8.50
N GLY A 245 -3.71 11.09 -9.31
CA GLY A 245 -3.77 9.64 -9.10
C GLY A 245 -2.65 8.95 -9.87
N ILE A 246 -1.75 8.27 -9.16
CA ILE A 246 -0.61 7.55 -9.75
C ILE A 246 -0.63 6.11 -9.23
N VAL A 247 -0.90 5.17 -10.13
CA VAL A 247 -0.99 3.73 -9.83
C VAL A 247 0.30 3.23 -9.19
N ASN A 248 0.22 2.35 -8.19
CA ASN A 248 1.41 1.71 -7.63
C ASN A 248 1.98 0.63 -8.57
N GLY A 249 3.29 0.40 -8.48
CA GLY A 249 3.93 -0.80 -9.02
C GLY A 249 4.22 -1.83 -7.92
N ILE A 250 4.82 -2.95 -8.33
CA ILE A 250 5.43 -3.93 -7.42
C ILE A 250 6.92 -4.10 -7.71
N ASP A 251 7.64 -4.62 -6.72
CA ASP A 251 8.99 -5.14 -6.93
C ASP A 251 8.92 -6.44 -7.73
N ILE A 252 9.23 -6.35 -9.02
CA ILE A 252 9.16 -7.48 -9.96
C ILE A 252 10.33 -8.48 -9.82
N GLN A 253 11.34 -8.16 -9.01
CA GLN A 253 12.41 -9.10 -8.65
C GLN A 253 12.00 -9.95 -7.45
N LEU A 254 11.37 -9.33 -6.45
CA LEU A 254 10.75 -10.04 -5.34
C LEU A 254 9.59 -10.93 -5.82
N TRP A 255 8.69 -10.35 -6.62
CA TRP A 255 7.53 -11.04 -7.20
C TRP A 255 7.88 -11.59 -8.58
N ASN A 256 8.71 -12.63 -8.61
CA ASN A 256 9.19 -13.23 -9.85
C ASN A 256 8.97 -14.76 -9.87
N PRO A 257 7.93 -15.27 -10.55
CA PRO A 257 7.67 -16.72 -10.58
C PRO A 257 8.81 -17.56 -11.17
N SER A 258 9.76 -16.95 -11.89
CA SER A 258 10.92 -17.66 -12.44
C SER A 258 12.05 -17.87 -11.43
N THR A 259 12.09 -17.12 -10.34
CA THR A 259 13.18 -17.14 -9.35
C THR A 259 12.73 -17.11 -7.89
N ASP A 260 11.43 -16.99 -7.64
CA ASP A 260 10.85 -16.85 -6.32
C ASP A 260 11.16 -18.05 -5.42
N PRO A 261 11.94 -17.88 -4.33
CA PRO A 261 12.34 -18.99 -3.47
C PRO A 261 11.19 -19.60 -2.67
N GLU A 262 10.05 -18.90 -2.56
CA GLU A 262 8.91 -19.33 -1.75
C GLU A 262 8.01 -20.35 -2.48
N ILE A 263 8.22 -20.55 -3.79
CA ILE A 263 7.45 -21.46 -4.61
C ILE A 263 8.28 -22.68 -5.06
N PRO A 264 7.72 -23.90 -4.97
CA PRO A 264 8.47 -25.13 -5.28
C PRO A 264 8.69 -25.38 -6.78
N TYR A 265 7.91 -24.71 -7.64
CA TYR A 265 7.99 -24.87 -9.09
C TYR A 265 8.07 -23.49 -9.74
N HIS A 266 9.25 -23.16 -10.26
CA HIS A 266 9.45 -21.93 -11.02
C HIS A 266 8.86 -22.02 -12.41
N PHE A 267 8.36 -20.88 -12.88
CA PHE A 267 7.78 -20.76 -14.21
C PHE A 267 7.95 -19.40 -14.85
N ASP A 268 7.81 -19.40 -16.16
CA ASP A 268 7.84 -18.24 -17.04
C ASP A 268 6.65 -18.29 -18.01
N LYS A 269 6.62 -17.35 -18.95
CA LYS A 269 5.55 -17.23 -19.95
C LYS A 269 5.42 -18.45 -20.88
N VAL A 270 6.42 -19.32 -20.93
CA VAL A 270 6.48 -20.48 -21.85
C VAL A 270 6.00 -21.74 -21.15
N ASN A 271 6.40 -21.99 -19.90
CA ASN A 271 6.13 -23.23 -19.20
C ASN A 271 5.00 -23.14 -18.14
N ILE A 272 4.38 -21.96 -17.98
CA ILE A 272 3.38 -21.66 -16.95
C ILE A 272 2.29 -22.73 -16.82
N THR A 273 1.70 -23.17 -17.94
CA THR A 273 0.57 -24.12 -17.91
C THR A 273 0.93 -25.43 -17.20
N ALA A 274 2.12 -25.97 -17.45
CA ALA A 274 2.56 -27.22 -16.83
C ALA A 274 3.00 -27.01 -15.37
N GLN A 275 3.68 -25.91 -15.10
CA GLN A 275 4.27 -25.66 -13.78
C GLN A 275 3.24 -25.17 -12.76
N LYS A 276 2.27 -24.32 -13.15
CA LYS A 276 1.15 -23.94 -12.28
C LYS A 276 0.32 -25.15 -11.86
N LYS A 277 0.09 -26.13 -12.74
CA LYS A 277 -0.59 -27.38 -12.35
C LYS A 277 0.17 -28.13 -11.25
N LYS A 278 1.51 -28.17 -11.31
CA LYS A 278 2.32 -28.77 -10.24
C LYS A 278 2.29 -27.94 -8.95
N ALA A 279 2.37 -26.62 -9.06
CA ALA A 279 2.23 -25.71 -7.91
C ALA A 279 0.87 -25.87 -7.23
N LYS A 280 -0.21 -25.96 -8.02
CA LYS A 280 -1.58 -26.22 -7.55
C LYS A 280 -1.68 -27.55 -6.80
N MET A 281 -1.19 -28.65 -7.36
CA MET A 281 -1.22 -29.94 -6.68
C MET A 281 -0.41 -29.96 -5.39
N ALA A 282 0.74 -29.29 -5.36
CA ALA A 282 1.54 -29.17 -4.14
C ALA A 282 0.84 -28.35 -3.06
N LEU A 283 0.20 -27.24 -3.42
CA LEU A 283 -0.57 -26.45 -2.47
C LEU A 283 -1.82 -27.19 -2.00
N GLN A 284 -2.50 -27.93 -2.88
CA GLN A 284 -3.62 -28.80 -2.51
C GLN A 284 -3.19 -29.83 -1.46
N GLU A 285 -2.03 -30.47 -1.65
CA GLU A 285 -1.46 -31.39 -0.68
C GLU A 285 -1.11 -30.71 0.65
N GLU A 286 -0.42 -29.57 0.61
CA GLU A 286 -0.02 -28.79 1.78
C GLU A 286 -1.23 -28.41 2.64
N LEU A 287 -2.32 -27.99 2.00
CA LEU A 287 -3.53 -27.48 2.67
C LEU A 287 -4.60 -28.56 2.92
N GLY A 288 -4.34 -29.83 2.56
CA GLY A 288 -5.31 -30.91 2.74
C GLY A 288 -6.55 -30.81 1.85
N LEU A 289 -6.44 -30.14 0.71
CA LEU A 289 -7.47 -30.11 -0.33
C LEU A 289 -7.42 -31.38 -1.18
N GLU A 290 -8.53 -31.70 -1.86
CA GLU A 290 -8.57 -32.79 -2.83
C GLU A 290 -7.60 -32.48 -3.99
N LYS A 291 -6.69 -33.41 -4.28
CA LYS A 291 -5.67 -33.19 -5.33
C LYS A 291 -6.33 -33.34 -6.70
N ASN A 292 -6.51 -32.22 -7.39
CA ASN A 292 -7.03 -32.19 -8.75
C ASN A 292 -6.39 -31.02 -9.51
N PRO A 293 -5.52 -31.25 -10.51
CA PRO A 293 -4.87 -30.16 -11.23
C PRO A 293 -5.83 -29.37 -12.13
N ASP A 294 -6.99 -29.94 -12.47
CA ASP A 294 -7.93 -29.37 -13.42
C ASP A 294 -9.08 -28.62 -12.75
N VAL A 295 -9.30 -28.77 -11.44
CA VAL A 295 -10.25 -27.90 -10.71
C VAL A 295 -9.69 -26.48 -10.63
N MET A 296 -10.56 -25.49 -10.82
CA MET A 296 -10.23 -24.09 -10.60
C MET A 296 -9.94 -23.88 -9.11
N MET A 297 -8.80 -23.30 -8.81
CA MET A 297 -8.44 -22.81 -7.47
C MET A 297 -8.60 -21.30 -7.42
N VAL A 298 -9.45 -20.83 -6.51
CA VAL A 298 -9.65 -19.42 -6.18
C VAL A 298 -8.84 -19.09 -4.93
N GLY A 299 -7.91 -18.16 -5.05
CA GLY A 299 -7.07 -17.68 -3.95
C GLY A 299 -7.54 -16.35 -3.39
N VAL A 300 -7.40 -16.18 -2.09
CA VAL A 300 -7.60 -14.91 -1.37
C VAL A 300 -6.45 -14.73 -0.39
N VAL A 301 -5.77 -13.59 -0.48
CA VAL A 301 -4.78 -13.13 0.52
C VAL A 301 -5.14 -11.72 0.92
N SER A 302 -5.64 -11.53 2.14
CA SER A 302 -6.15 -10.22 2.57
C SER A 302 -6.28 -10.08 4.08
N ARG A 303 -6.35 -8.84 4.57
CA ARG A 303 -6.90 -8.54 5.90
C ARG A 303 -8.40 -8.81 5.87
N LEU A 304 -8.93 -9.52 6.85
CA LEU A 304 -10.34 -9.90 6.88
C LEU A 304 -11.17 -8.80 7.55
N THR A 305 -11.46 -7.73 6.81
CA THR A 305 -12.22 -6.56 7.31
C THR A 305 -13.42 -6.26 6.42
N TRP A 306 -14.39 -5.49 6.94
CA TRP A 306 -15.57 -5.05 6.18
C TRP A 306 -15.21 -4.36 4.86
N GLN A 307 -14.14 -3.55 4.84
CA GLN A 307 -13.61 -2.88 3.65
C GLN A 307 -13.29 -3.85 2.50
N LYS A 308 -12.86 -5.08 2.81
CA LYS A 308 -12.36 -6.05 1.82
C LYS A 308 -13.45 -6.90 1.18
N GLY A 309 -14.72 -6.58 1.45
CA GLY A 309 -15.85 -7.15 0.70
C GLY A 309 -16.28 -8.54 1.14
N PHE A 310 -15.75 -9.07 2.25
CA PHE A 310 -16.07 -10.42 2.71
C PHE A 310 -17.54 -10.60 3.10
N TYR A 311 -18.25 -9.53 3.42
CA TYR A 311 -19.69 -9.58 3.63
C TYR A 311 -20.46 -10.00 2.37
N LEU A 312 -20.03 -9.58 1.17
CA LEU A 312 -20.62 -10.05 -0.09
C LEU A 312 -20.47 -11.56 -0.26
N LEU A 313 -19.31 -12.11 0.12
CA LEU A 313 -19.07 -13.55 0.05
C LEU A 313 -19.93 -14.31 1.05
N MET A 314 -20.10 -13.77 2.26
CA MET A 314 -20.91 -14.39 3.31
C MET A 314 -22.41 -14.41 2.98
N GLU A 315 -22.91 -13.50 2.15
CA GLU A 315 -24.29 -13.52 1.65
C GLU A 315 -24.54 -14.66 0.66
N GLN A 316 -23.49 -15.22 0.05
CA GLN A 316 -23.58 -16.15 -1.07
C GLN A 316 -22.83 -17.46 -0.81
N LEU A 317 -22.71 -17.87 0.45
CA LEU A 317 -21.96 -19.07 0.83
C LEU A 317 -22.48 -20.34 0.17
N ASP A 318 -23.80 -20.49 0.01
CA ASP A 318 -24.38 -21.66 -0.66
C ASP A 318 -23.96 -21.72 -2.14
N ALA A 319 -23.98 -20.58 -2.84
CA ALA A 319 -23.55 -20.51 -4.23
C ALA A 319 -22.04 -20.75 -4.38
N LEU A 320 -21.23 -20.25 -3.43
CA LEU A 320 -19.78 -20.48 -3.36
C LEU A 320 -19.45 -21.96 -3.09
N CYS A 321 -20.19 -22.59 -2.18
CA CYS A 321 -20.08 -24.03 -1.88
C CYS A 321 -20.55 -24.90 -3.04
N ALA A 322 -21.52 -24.45 -3.85
CA ALA A 322 -22.00 -25.18 -5.02
C ALA A 322 -21.05 -25.04 -6.24
N ALA A 323 -20.27 -23.95 -6.31
CA ALA A 323 -19.40 -23.67 -7.45
C ALA A 323 -18.34 -24.78 -7.63
N PRO A 324 -17.97 -25.13 -8.87
CA PRO A 324 -16.97 -26.15 -9.16
C PRO A 324 -15.55 -25.59 -8.96
N ILE A 325 -15.23 -25.13 -7.75
CA ILE A 325 -13.95 -24.52 -7.40
C ILE A 325 -13.37 -25.14 -6.12
N GLN A 326 -12.09 -24.92 -5.89
CA GLN A 326 -11.51 -24.92 -4.55
C GLN A 326 -11.23 -23.49 -4.11
N LEU A 327 -11.37 -23.21 -2.82
CA LEU A 327 -11.16 -21.88 -2.27
C LEU A 327 -10.09 -21.91 -1.18
N VAL A 328 -9.08 -21.08 -1.33
CA VAL A 328 -8.00 -20.91 -0.35
C VAL A 328 -8.01 -19.49 0.16
N ILE A 329 -8.21 -19.32 1.47
CA ILE A 329 -8.25 -18.03 2.13
C ILE A 329 -7.10 -17.94 3.13
N LEU A 330 -6.23 -16.94 2.97
CA LEU A 330 -5.19 -16.58 3.92
C LEU A 330 -5.47 -15.19 4.48
N GLY A 331 -5.67 -15.09 5.79
CA GLY A 331 -5.88 -13.79 6.42
C GLY A 331 -6.25 -13.81 7.90
N SER A 332 -6.31 -12.61 8.47
CA SER A 332 -6.83 -12.33 9.82
C SER A 332 -7.43 -10.94 9.87
N GLY A 333 -8.33 -10.68 10.81
CA GLY A 333 -9.01 -9.41 11.00
C GLY A 333 -10.16 -9.50 11.99
N GLU A 334 -11.38 -9.28 11.49
CA GLU A 334 -12.60 -9.25 12.31
C GLU A 334 -13.06 -10.66 12.66
N SER A 335 -13.29 -10.90 13.95
CA SER A 335 -13.64 -12.21 14.49
C SER A 335 -14.91 -12.81 13.87
N GLN A 336 -15.87 -11.99 13.46
CA GLN A 336 -17.09 -12.45 12.77
C GLN A 336 -16.78 -13.10 11.43
N ILE A 337 -15.92 -12.46 10.62
CA ILE A 337 -15.50 -12.97 9.30
C ILE A 337 -14.67 -14.25 9.48
N GLU A 338 -13.72 -14.24 10.43
CA GLU A 338 -12.88 -15.39 10.74
C GLU A 338 -13.70 -16.61 11.21
N ASN A 339 -14.67 -16.40 12.09
CA ASN A 339 -15.57 -17.46 12.54
C ASN A 339 -16.36 -18.04 11.38
N LYS A 340 -16.86 -17.20 10.47
CA LYS A 340 -17.63 -17.67 9.33
C LYS A 340 -16.78 -18.49 8.36
N PHE A 341 -15.53 -18.11 8.11
CA PHE A 341 -14.64 -18.92 7.28
C PHE A 341 -14.19 -20.22 7.94
N ARG A 342 -14.02 -20.25 9.27
CA ARG A 342 -13.83 -21.53 9.99
C ARG A 342 -15.02 -22.47 9.84
N GLU A 343 -16.24 -21.97 10.04
CA GLU A 343 -17.47 -22.76 9.83
C GLU A 343 -17.56 -23.28 8.38
N LEU A 344 -17.19 -22.44 7.42
CA LEU A 344 -17.21 -22.76 6.01
C LEU A 344 -16.23 -23.89 5.66
N GLU A 345 -14.99 -23.81 6.16
CA GLU A 345 -13.98 -24.86 6.01
C GLU A 345 -14.43 -26.18 6.68
N ASP A 346 -14.94 -26.11 7.91
CA ASP A 346 -15.39 -27.31 8.65
C ASP A 346 -16.48 -28.08 7.90
N GLY A 347 -17.40 -27.37 7.23
CA GLY A 347 -18.44 -27.96 6.40
C GLY A 347 -17.99 -28.45 5.01
N ASN A 348 -16.81 -28.05 4.54
CA ASN A 348 -16.36 -28.25 3.16
C ASN A 348 -14.89 -28.72 3.06
N LYS A 349 -14.44 -29.55 4.00
CA LYS A 349 -13.08 -30.10 4.02
C LYS A 349 -12.71 -30.77 2.70
N GLY A 350 -11.50 -30.53 2.21
CA GLY A 350 -11.04 -30.97 0.91
C GLY A 350 -11.37 -30.00 -0.25
N LYS A 351 -12.26 -29.03 -0.03
CA LYS A 351 -12.67 -28.04 -1.04
C LYS A 351 -12.33 -26.60 -0.65
N ILE A 352 -12.57 -26.25 0.61
CA ILE A 352 -12.31 -24.91 1.15
C ILE A 352 -11.26 -25.03 2.25
N CYS A 353 -10.28 -24.13 2.25
CA CYS A 353 -9.29 -23.99 3.31
C CYS A 353 -9.22 -22.55 3.80
N PHE A 354 -9.23 -22.37 5.12
CA PHE A 354 -9.00 -21.08 5.76
C PHE A 354 -7.76 -21.13 6.66
N TYR A 355 -6.71 -20.43 6.24
CA TYR A 355 -5.51 -20.21 7.03
C TYR A 355 -5.62 -18.90 7.82
N TYR A 356 -5.72 -19.04 9.14
CA TYR A 356 -5.75 -17.90 10.06
C TYR A 356 -4.36 -17.28 10.25
N GLY A 357 -4.28 -15.96 10.04
CA GLY A 357 -3.07 -15.17 10.28
C GLY A 357 -2.44 -14.66 9.00
N TYR A 358 -1.18 -14.24 9.11
CA TYR A 358 -0.36 -13.82 7.96
C TYR A 358 0.84 -14.73 7.78
N ASN A 359 1.09 -15.15 6.55
CA ASN A 359 2.23 -15.97 6.17
C ASN A 359 2.67 -15.60 4.75
N GLU A 360 3.75 -14.82 4.64
CA GLU A 360 4.29 -14.35 3.35
C GLU A 360 4.58 -15.52 2.40
N SER A 361 5.29 -16.53 2.90
CA SER A 361 5.66 -17.72 2.14
C SER A 361 4.45 -18.44 1.54
N LEU A 362 3.38 -18.59 2.33
CA LEU A 362 2.12 -19.15 1.86
C LEU A 362 1.41 -18.23 0.85
N ALA A 363 1.47 -16.90 1.03
CA ALA A 363 0.89 -15.95 0.08
C ALA A 363 1.51 -16.11 -1.32
N HIS A 364 2.85 -16.20 -1.42
CA HIS A 364 3.56 -16.47 -2.67
C HIS A 364 3.08 -17.77 -3.34
N ARG A 365 2.93 -18.85 -2.56
CA ARG A 365 2.39 -20.12 -3.08
C ARG A 365 0.94 -20.02 -3.53
N ILE A 366 0.09 -19.27 -2.84
CA ILE A 366 -1.29 -19.01 -3.27
C ILE A 366 -1.30 -18.29 -4.61
N TYR A 367 -0.54 -17.20 -4.77
CA TYR A 367 -0.45 -16.49 -6.06
C TYR A 367 0.06 -17.41 -7.18
N ALA A 368 1.03 -18.28 -6.91
CA ALA A 368 1.55 -19.24 -7.89
C ALA A 368 0.57 -20.36 -8.25
N ALA A 369 -0.20 -20.86 -7.29
CA ALA A 369 -1.05 -22.05 -7.45
C ALA A 369 -2.46 -21.74 -7.94
N SER A 370 -3.02 -20.58 -7.58
CA SER A 370 -4.38 -20.21 -7.94
C SER A 370 -4.53 -19.98 -9.45
N ASP A 371 -5.74 -20.20 -9.96
CA ASP A 371 -6.12 -19.82 -11.33
C ASP A 371 -6.80 -18.44 -11.31
N LEU A 372 -7.63 -18.20 -10.30
CA LEU A 372 -8.36 -16.96 -10.07
C LEU A 372 -7.98 -16.36 -8.71
N PHE A 373 -7.81 -15.05 -8.62
CA PHE A 373 -7.53 -14.35 -7.36
C PHE A 373 -8.64 -13.37 -7.04
N LEU A 374 -9.27 -13.52 -5.88
CA LEU A 374 -10.53 -12.85 -5.58
C LEU A 374 -10.32 -11.63 -4.66
N MET A 375 -10.79 -10.46 -5.11
CA MET A 375 -10.68 -9.18 -4.39
C MET A 375 -11.99 -8.36 -4.50
N PRO A 376 -13.02 -8.67 -3.69
CA PRO A 376 -14.34 -8.05 -3.79
C PRO A 376 -14.44 -6.72 -3.01
N SER A 377 -13.33 -5.98 -2.89
CA SER A 377 -13.22 -4.82 -1.99
C SER A 377 -14.32 -3.79 -2.19
N LEU A 378 -14.85 -3.27 -1.08
CA LEU A 378 -15.76 -2.12 -1.05
C LEU A 378 -15.06 -0.84 -1.49
N PHE A 379 -13.79 -0.69 -1.12
CA PHE A 379 -12.89 0.30 -1.70
C PHE A 379 -11.45 -0.18 -1.59
N GLU A 380 -10.65 0.16 -2.60
CA GLU A 380 -9.27 -0.26 -2.70
C GLU A 380 -8.43 0.87 -3.31
N PRO A 381 -7.72 1.68 -2.50
CA PRO A 381 -7.01 2.86 -2.99
C PRO A 381 -6.14 2.56 -4.22
N CYS A 382 -5.36 1.48 -4.14
CA CYS A 382 -4.68 0.90 -5.30
C CYS A 382 -4.90 -0.61 -5.39
N GLY A 383 -4.53 -1.33 -4.32
CA GLY A 383 -4.40 -2.78 -4.35
C GLY A 383 -3.04 -3.18 -4.91
N ILE A 384 -2.38 -4.13 -4.24
CA ILE A 384 -1.10 -4.72 -4.65
C ILE A 384 -1.32 -6.17 -5.08
N SER A 385 -2.26 -6.85 -4.45
CA SER A 385 -2.50 -8.28 -4.64
C SER A 385 -2.91 -8.65 -6.06
N GLN A 386 -3.64 -7.79 -6.78
CA GLN A 386 -3.99 -8.00 -8.20
C GLN A 386 -2.76 -7.87 -9.11
N LEU A 387 -1.82 -6.98 -8.78
CA LEU A 387 -0.57 -6.86 -9.51
C LEU A 387 0.29 -8.11 -9.30
N CYS A 388 0.39 -8.58 -8.04
CA CYS A 388 1.05 -9.85 -7.72
C CYS A 388 0.37 -11.04 -8.42
N SER A 389 -0.96 -11.11 -8.41
CA SER A 389 -1.68 -12.22 -9.05
C SER A 389 -1.42 -12.26 -10.55
N MET A 390 -1.53 -11.13 -11.24
CA MET A 390 -1.25 -11.03 -12.68
C MET A 390 0.19 -11.43 -13.01
N ARG A 391 1.15 -11.01 -12.18
CA ARG A 391 2.57 -11.38 -12.32
C ARG A 391 2.81 -12.88 -12.25
N TYR A 392 1.98 -13.63 -11.52
CA TYR A 392 2.03 -15.08 -11.40
C TYR A 392 1.05 -15.80 -12.35
N GLY A 393 0.46 -15.08 -13.31
CA GLY A 393 -0.50 -15.59 -14.27
C GLY A 393 -1.79 -16.10 -13.63
N THR A 394 -2.16 -15.53 -12.48
CA THR A 394 -3.42 -15.77 -11.79
C THR A 394 -4.35 -14.61 -12.08
N LEU A 395 -5.49 -14.90 -12.70
CA LEU A 395 -6.41 -13.86 -13.17
C LEU A 395 -7.13 -13.23 -11.97
N PRO A 396 -7.08 -11.90 -11.80
CA PRO A 396 -7.85 -11.24 -10.76
C PRO A 396 -9.36 -11.24 -11.09
N LEU A 397 -10.19 -11.48 -10.09
CA LEU A 397 -11.62 -11.14 -10.08
C LEU A 397 -11.81 -10.03 -9.04
N VAL A 398 -12.12 -8.83 -9.52
CA VAL A 398 -12.17 -7.63 -8.68
C VAL A 398 -13.53 -6.95 -8.74
N ARG A 399 -13.84 -6.13 -7.72
CA ARG A 399 -14.82 -5.06 -7.90
C ARG A 399 -14.15 -3.85 -8.55
N GLU A 400 -14.85 -3.14 -9.43
CA GLU A 400 -14.40 -1.89 -10.05
C GLU A 400 -14.39 -0.72 -9.04
N THR A 401 -13.31 -0.63 -8.26
CA THR A 401 -13.08 0.48 -7.32
C THR A 401 -11.60 0.80 -7.20
N GLY A 402 -11.30 2.08 -7.03
CA GLY A 402 -9.94 2.62 -6.93
C GLY A 402 -8.98 2.00 -7.92
N GLY A 403 -7.81 1.56 -7.47
CA GLY A 403 -6.79 1.03 -8.38
C GLY A 403 -7.12 -0.34 -8.97
N LEU A 404 -8.12 -1.08 -8.46
CA LEU A 404 -8.57 -2.30 -9.11
C LEU A 404 -9.19 -1.99 -10.46
N LYS A 405 -9.98 -0.90 -10.55
CA LYS A 405 -10.54 -0.41 -11.81
C LYS A 405 -9.46 0.07 -12.78
N ASP A 406 -8.38 0.65 -12.27
CA ASP A 406 -7.29 1.18 -13.11
C ASP A 406 -6.29 0.11 -13.56
N THR A 407 -6.28 -1.08 -12.95
CA THR A 407 -5.27 -2.12 -13.20
C THR A 407 -5.83 -3.41 -13.80
N VAL A 408 -7.13 -3.67 -13.61
CA VAL A 408 -7.79 -4.87 -14.14
C VAL A 408 -8.73 -4.49 -15.28
N ASP A 409 -8.32 -4.85 -16.48
CA ASP A 409 -9.14 -4.76 -17.68
C ASP A 409 -10.03 -6.00 -17.74
N ALA A 410 -11.35 -5.78 -17.64
CA ALA A 410 -12.34 -6.84 -17.71
C ALA A 410 -12.24 -7.64 -19.03
N TYR A 411 -12.43 -8.96 -18.95
CA TYR A 411 -12.46 -9.81 -20.13
C TYR A 411 -13.53 -9.35 -21.13
N ASN A 412 -13.08 -8.99 -22.33
CA ASN A 412 -13.95 -8.72 -23.47
C ASN A 412 -13.93 -9.91 -24.43
N GLU A 413 -15.02 -10.67 -24.46
CA GLU A 413 -15.12 -11.90 -25.25
C GLU A 413 -15.14 -11.70 -26.77
N TYR A 414 -15.49 -10.50 -27.23
CA TYR A 414 -15.53 -10.16 -28.65
C TYR A 414 -14.15 -9.76 -29.17
N GLU A 415 -13.44 -8.93 -28.40
CA GLU A 415 -12.11 -8.44 -28.76
C GLU A 415 -10.99 -9.41 -28.36
N LYS A 416 -11.30 -10.39 -27.51
CA LYS A 416 -10.31 -11.31 -26.96
C LYS A 416 -9.20 -10.50 -26.26
N SER A 417 -9.64 -9.61 -25.38
CA SER A 417 -8.79 -8.67 -24.62
C SER A 417 -9.16 -8.68 -23.13
N GLY A 418 -8.37 -7.99 -22.32
CA GLY A 418 -8.50 -7.98 -20.86
C GLY A 418 -7.43 -8.82 -20.17
N ASN A 419 -7.32 -8.64 -18.86
CA ASN A 419 -6.34 -9.30 -18.00
C ASN A 419 -6.95 -9.89 -16.72
N GLY A 420 -8.28 -9.82 -16.57
CA GLY A 420 -9.02 -10.40 -15.45
C GLY A 420 -10.53 -10.31 -15.64
N PHE A 421 -11.25 -10.39 -14.52
CA PHE A 421 -12.71 -10.27 -14.45
C PHE A 421 -13.07 -9.16 -13.48
N SER A 422 -14.10 -8.38 -13.79
CA SER A 422 -14.58 -7.31 -12.91
C SER A 422 -16.10 -7.32 -12.79
N PHE A 423 -16.59 -6.71 -11.72
CA PHE A 423 -17.99 -6.35 -11.53
C PHE A 423 -18.09 -4.95 -10.91
N GLU A 424 -19.15 -4.21 -11.21
CA GLU A 424 -19.22 -2.77 -10.93
C GLU A 424 -19.78 -2.48 -9.53
N ASN A 425 -20.95 -3.03 -9.22
CA ASN A 425 -21.67 -2.66 -8.01
C ASN A 425 -21.19 -3.46 -6.80
N TYR A 426 -21.29 -2.87 -5.61
CA TYR A 426 -21.06 -3.61 -4.36
C TYR A 426 -22.29 -4.48 -4.05
N ASP A 427 -22.48 -5.52 -4.87
CA ASP A 427 -23.63 -6.43 -4.85
C ASP A 427 -23.14 -7.89 -4.89
N SER A 428 -23.74 -8.73 -4.05
CA SER A 428 -23.29 -10.11 -3.90
C SER A 428 -23.73 -11.00 -5.07
N ASN A 429 -24.80 -10.66 -5.78
CA ASN A 429 -25.23 -11.39 -6.97
C ASN A 429 -24.31 -11.10 -8.16
N GLU A 430 -23.89 -9.85 -8.36
CA GLU A 430 -22.90 -9.49 -9.39
C GLU A 430 -21.56 -10.20 -9.18
N LEU A 431 -21.09 -10.25 -7.93
CA LEU A 431 -19.89 -11.00 -7.55
C LEU A 431 -19.99 -12.47 -7.96
N ILE A 432 -21.07 -13.15 -7.57
CA ILE A 432 -21.25 -14.57 -7.85
C ILE A 432 -21.46 -14.83 -9.34
N HIS A 433 -22.25 -14.00 -10.01
CA HIS A 433 -22.42 -14.10 -11.46
C HIS A 433 -21.07 -14.04 -12.18
N THR A 434 -20.20 -13.11 -11.77
CA THR A 434 -18.86 -12.95 -12.33
C THR A 434 -17.95 -14.14 -12.01
N LEU A 435 -18.06 -14.72 -10.81
CA LEU A 435 -17.35 -15.95 -10.45
C LEU A 435 -17.77 -17.13 -11.33
N TYR A 436 -19.07 -17.33 -11.55
CA TYR A 436 -19.57 -18.38 -12.43
C TYR A 436 -19.22 -18.12 -13.90
N TYR A 437 -19.16 -16.85 -14.33
CA TYR A 437 -18.66 -16.49 -15.64
C TYR A 437 -17.18 -16.85 -15.81
N ALA A 438 -16.34 -16.55 -14.82
CA ALA A 438 -14.94 -16.98 -14.82
C ALA A 438 -14.81 -18.52 -14.86
N CYS A 439 -15.67 -19.23 -14.12
CA CYS A 439 -15.74 -20.69 -14.19
C CYS A 439 -16.10 -21.18 -15.60
N ASP A 440 -17.10 -20.60 -16.27
CA ASP A 440 -17.47 -20.94 -17.66
C ASP A 440 -16.27 -20.78 -18.60
N VAL A 441 -15.56 -19.65 -18.52
CA VAL A 441 -14.39 -19.39 -19.36
C VAL A 441 -13.29 -20.42 -19.10
N TYR A 442 -12.98 -20.70 -17.83
CA TYR A 442 -11.94 -21.67 -17.46
C TYR A 442 -12.24 -23.10 -17.94
N TYR A 443 -13.48 -23.57 -17.75
CA TYR A 443 -13.85 -24.96 -18.06
C TYR A 443 -14.21 -25.18 -19.53
N ASN A 444 -14.91 -24.22 -20.14
CA ASN A 444 -15.52 -24.38 -21.46
C ASN A 444 -14.80 -23.60 -22.56
N ARG A 445 -13.95 -22.62 -22.23
CA ARG A 445 -13.28 -21.72 -23.20
C ARG A 445 -11.77 -21.62 -22.95
N LYS A 446 -11.08 -22.75 -23.00
CA LYS A 446 -9.65 -22.87 -22.64
C LYS A 446 -8.72 -21.91 -23.40
N GLU A 447 -8.98 -21.69 -24.69
CA GLU A 447 -8.17 -20.76 -25.50
C GLU A 447 -8.28 -19.31 -24.99
N ASP A 448 -9.50 -18.89 -24.61
CA ASP A 448 -9.75 -17.57 -24.02
C ASP A 448 -9.04 -17.44 -22.67
N TRP A 449 -9.10 -18.48 -21.84
CA TRP A 449 -8.42 -18.49 -20.54
C TRP A 449 -6.89 -18.38 -20.67
N GLU A 450 -6.28 -19.18 -21.56
CA GLU A 450 -4.84 -19.12 -21.82
C GLU A 450 -4.42 -17.75 -22.33
N MET A 451 -5.24 -17.12 -23.18
CA MET A 451 -4.99 -15.78 -23.67
C MET A 451 -5.06 -14.75 -22.54
N LEU A 452 -6.11 -14.76 -21.71
CA LEU A 452 -6.20 -13.88 -20.54
C LEU A 452 -4.99 -14.04 -19.61
N GLN A 453 -4.56 -15.28 -19.35
CA GLN A 453 -3.39 -15.56 -18.54
C GLN A 453 -2.11 -14.98 -19.15
N ARG A 454 -1.93 -15.08 -20.47
CA ARG A 454 -0.81 -14.44 -21.17
C ARG A 454 -0.89 -12.92 -21.09
N ASN A 455 -2.07 -12.33 -21.22
CA ASN A 455 -2.27 -10.88 -21.09
C ASN A 455 -1.87 -10.42 -19.69
N ALA A 456 -2.35 -11.09 -18.63
CA ALA A 456 -1.97 -10.81 -17.25
C ALA A 456 -0.45 -10.87 -17.01
N LEU A 457 0.24 -11.88 -17.53
CA LEU A 457 1.71 -11.99 -17.44
C LEU A 457 2.47 -10.91 -18.22
N ASN A 458 1.83 -10.33 -19.25
CA ASN A 458 2.39 -9.30 -20.10
C ASN A 458 2.06 -7.89 -19.62
N THR A 459 1.08 -7.73 -18.72
CA THR A 459 0.80 -6.46 -18.05
C THR A 459 2.06 -5.97 -17.34
N ASP A 460 2.47 -4.74 -17.63
CA ASP A 460 3.54 -4.10 -16.88
C ASP A 460 3.01 -3.68 -15.51
N VAL A 461 3.36 -4.46 -14.49
CA VAL A 461 3.04 -4.22 -13.09
C VAL A 461 4.19 -3.56 -12.32
N SER A 462 5.27 -3.19 -13.02
CA SER A 462 6.45 -2.59 -12.40
C SER A 462 6.25 -1.11 -12.09
N TRP A 463 7.21 -0.53 -11.35
CA TRP A 463 7.22 0.91 -11.07
C TRP A 463 7.63 1.79 -12.26
N GLN A 464 8.03 1.23 -13.41
CA GLN A 464 8.61 2.03 -14.51
C GLN A 464 7.66 3.12 -15.00
N GLN A 465 6.39 2.78 -15.25
CA GLN A 465 5.40 3.73 -15.72
C GLN A 465 5.00 4.74 -14.62
N SER A 466 4.84 4.28 -13.38
CA SER A 466 4.50 5.14 -12.24
C SER A 466 5.62 6.13 -11.91
N ALA A 467 6.87 5.66 -11.91
CA ALA A 467 8.05 6.49 -11.69
C ALA A 467 8.21 7.54 -12.79
N LYS A 468 7.82 7.25 -14.03
CA LYS A 468 7.75 8.26 -15.10
C LYS A 468 6.74 9.35 -14.77
N THR A 469 5.55 9.01 -14.29
CA THR A 469 4.53 10.00 -13.89
C THR A 469 4.99 10.83 -12.69
N TYR A 470 5.63 10.20 -11.69
CA TYR A 470 6.24 10.91 -10.57
C TYR A 470 7.36 11.86 -11.03
N SER A 471 8.25 11.43 -11.94
CA SER A 471 9.28 12.30 -12.52
C SER A 471 8.67 13.56 -13.15
N LEU A 472 7.59 13.41 -13.94
CA LEU A 472 6.91 14.56 -14.55
C LEU A 472 6.36 15.52 -13.49
N LEU A 473 5.74 15.00 -12.44
CA LEU A 473 5.23 15.80 -11.33
C LEU A 473 6.36 16.54 -10.59
N TYR A 474 7.50 15.89 -10.37
CA TYR A 474 8.65 16.51 -9.72
C TYR A 474 9.30 17.59 -10.59
N ASP A 475 9.40 17.35 -11.90
CA ASP A 475 9.95 18.35 -12.82
C ASP A 475 9.06 19.61 -12.86
N GLU A 476 7.71 19.48 -12.79
CA GLU A 476 6.79 20.63 -12.64
C GLU A 476 7.03 21.50 -11.40
N LEU A 477 7.70 20.97 -10.37
CA LEU A 477 7.96 21.68 -9.11
C LEU A 477 9.34 22.35 -9.07
N VAL A 478 10.29 21.86 -9.87
CA VAL A 478 11.70 22.28 -9.83
C VAL A 478 12.06 23.23 -10.98
N ASP A 479 11.31 23.19 -12.08
CA ASP A 479 11.34 24.20 -13.14
C ASP A 479 10.74 25.54 -12.68
#